data_AF-A0A8B6DAY2-F1
#
_entry.id   AF-A0A8B6DAY2-F1
#
_cell.length_a   1.000
_cell.length_b   1.000
_cell.length_c   1.000
_cell.angle_alpha   90.00
_cell.angle_beta   90.00
_cell.angle_gamma   90.00
#
_symmetry.space_group_name_H-M   'P 1'
#
loop_
_entity.id
_entity.type
_entity.pdbx_description
1 polymer ?
#
loop_
_entity_poly.entity_id
_entity_poly.type
_entity_poly.pdbx_seq_one_letter_code
_entity_poly.pdbx_strand_id
1 'polypeptide(L)'
;MFAEVSEDDITDLLELKDSKSTKRCITHSLKSFRGFLGEDNEFETFDKPKLNEKLRLFFASLRKTDGNHLQKSTLTNYRYGLTKYLKEHCSIDITKDVQFAGSKDVFKAVVVNLKKKGYASTDHKPPISKEDLQKLYNTNSISINTTTPYGLQKKVWIDIMFYLCRRGQENLRSMTKRTFAIKTDSSGREYVHKQIDEYDKNHRDEATPDDTVGEARMYARVGNPLCSVLSFKSYLENFTQLSMIFGSAQRIPLI
;
A
#
# COMPACT_ATOMS: atom_id res chain seq x y z
N MET A 1 -15.51 31.80 -5.15
CA MET A 1 -14.35 32.39 -4.44
C MET A 1 -13.20 31.43 -4.65
N PHE A 2 -12.09 31.90 -5.21
CA PHE A 2 -10.89 31.08 -5.46
C PHE A 2 -9.80 31.54 -4.51
N ALA A 3 -9.01 30.59 -4.00
CA ALA A 3 -7.79 30.92 -3.26
C ALA A 3 -6.77 31.48 -4.24
N GLU A 4 -5.97 32.45 -3.80
CA GLU A 4 -4.77 32.87 -4.50
C GLU A 4 -3.73 31.76 -4.31
N VAL A 5 -3.18 31.24 -5.42
CA VAL A 5 -2.24 30.11 -5.44
C VAL A 5 -0.98 30.58 -6.15
N SER A 6 0.18 30.41 -5.51
CA SER A 6 1.48 30.73 -6.10
C SER A 6 2.02 29.57 -6.95
N GLU A 7 3.02 29.85 -7.79
CA GLU A 7 3.74 28.80 -8.54
C GLU A 7 4.49 27.83 -7.61
N ASP A 8 4.92 28.31 -6.44
CA ASP A 8 5.52 27.46 -5.41
C ASP A 8 4.48 26.47 -4.84
N ASP A 9 3.25 26.93 -4.59
CA ASP A 9 2.15 26.06 -4.15
C ASP A 9 1.82 24.98 -5.20
N ILE A 10 1.86 25.34 -6.48
CA ILE A 10 1.65 24.40 -7.59
C ILE A 10 2.78 23.37 -7.62
N THR A 11 4.02 23.81 -7.45
CA THR A 11 5.21 22.94 -7.43
C THR A 11 5.13 21.95 -6.27
N ASP A 12 4.80 22.42 -5.06
CA ASP A 12 4.63 21.58 -3.88
C ASP A 12 3.52 20.54 -4.08
N LEU A 13 2.39 20.93 -4.68
CA LEU A 13 1.31 20.00 -5.02
C LEU A 13 1.76 18.92 -6.01
N LEU A 14 2.52 19.30 -7.04
CA LEU A 14 3.07 18.35 -8.02
C LEU A 14 4.08 17.40 -7.37
N GLU A 15 4.89 17.86 -6.43
CA GLU A 15 5.81 17.01 -5.68
C GLU A 15 5.08 16.05 -4.73
N LEU A 16 3.99 16.49 -4.10
CA LEU A 16 3.20 15.70 -3.14
C LEU A 16 2.33 14.64 -3.81
N LYS A 17 2.01 14.81 -5.10
CA LYS A 17 1.25 13.82 -5.91
C LYS A 17 1.85 12.42 -5.80
N ASP A 18 3.17 12.32 -5.75
CA ASP A 18 3.88 11.05 -5.77
C ASP A 18 4.17 10.45 -4.40
N SER A 19 3.74 9.20 -4.21
CA SER A 19 4.04 8.46 -2.98
C SER A 19 5.55 8.30 -2.77
N LYS A 20 5.99 8.22 -1.50
CA LYS A 20 7.39 7.90 -1.16
C LYS A 20 7.86 6.57 -1.77
N SER A 21 6.97 5.58 -1.96
CA SER A 21 7.35 4.33 -2.66
C SER A 21 7.53 4.54 -4.16
N THR A 22 6.70 5.39 -4.78
CA THR A 22 6.81 5.76 -6.20
C THR A 22 8.15 6.44 -6.47
N LYS A 23 8.49 7.48 -5.68
CA LYS A 23 9.78 8.19 -5.79
C LYS A 23 10.95 7.22 -5.66
N ARG A 24 10.93 6.34 -4.65
CA ARG A 24 11.96 5.28 -4.47
C ARG A 24 12.05 4.31 -5.65
N CYS A 25 10.91 3.89 -6.21
CA CYS A 25 10.87 3.02 -7.38
C CYS A 25 11.53 3.68 -8.59
N ILE A 26 11.23 4.96 -8.84
CA ILE A 26 11.85 5.75 -9.92
C ILE A 26 13.36 5.82 -9.69
N THR A 27 13.81 6.33 -8.53
CA THR A 27 15.24 6.47 -8.21
C THR A 27 16.00 5.15 -8.34
N HIS A 28 15.44 4.05 -7.83
CA HIS A 28 16.06 2.74 -7.93
C HIS A 28 16.17 2.26 -9.38
N SER A 29 15.14 2.50 -10.19
CA SER A 29 15.14 2.12 -11.60
C SER A 29 16.18 2.89 -12.40
N LEU A 30 16.30 4.21 -12.16
CA LEU A 30 17.30 5.06 -12.78
C LEU A 30 18.72 4.66 -12.38
N LYS A 31 18.96 4.41 -11.09
CA LYS A 31 20.26 3.94 -10.60
C LYS A 31 20.67 2.64 -11.29
N SER A 32 19.74 1.69 -11.42
CA SER A 32 20.01 0.42 -12.08
C SER A 32 20.28 0.59 -13.58
N PHE A 33 19.54 1.47 -14.26
CA PHE A 33 19.71 1.67 -15.70
C PHE A 33 21.01 2.44 -16.01
N ARG A 34 21.30 3.51 -15.26
CA ARG A 34 22.59 4.22 -15.38
C ARG A 34 23.78 3.31 -15.06
N GLY A 35 23.66 2.47 -14.03
CA GLY A 35 24.69 1.47 -13.73
C GLY A 35 24.89 0.45 -14.86
N PHE A 36 23.83 0.05 -15.55
CA PHE A 36 23.92 -0.81 -16.74
C PHE A 36 24.60 -0.11 -17.93
N LEU A 37 24.33 1.18 -18.12
CA LEU A 37 24.91 1.97 -19.19
C LEU A 37 26.39 2.30 -18.99
N GLY A 38 26.85 2.33 -17.73
CA GLY A 38 28.24 2.63 -17.38
C GLY A 38 28.60 4.07 -17.69
N GLU A 39 29.54 4.26 -18.63
CA GLU A 39 30.00 5.58 -19.07
C GLU A 39 28.98 6.31 -19.95
N ASP A 40 28.10 5.58 -20.66
CA ASP A 40 27.05 6.13 -21.54
C ASP A 40 25.77 6.42 -20.73
N ASN A 41 25.89 6.99 -19.52
CA ASN A 41 24.77 7.11 -18.56
C ASN A 41 23.85 8.32 -18.76
N GLU A 42 24.18 9.22 -19.69
CA GLU A 42 23.37 10.39 -20.10
C GLU A 42 22.28 9.99 -21.10
N PHE A 43 21.47 8.98 -20.76
CA PHE A 43 20.47 8.41 -21.67
C PHE A 43 19.32 9.36 -22.02
N GLU A 44 19.17 10.45 -21.26
CA GLU A 44 18.22 11.52 -21.53
C GLU A 44 18.53 12.25 -22.85
N THR A 45 19.79 12.19 -23.32
CA THR A 45 20.25 12.79 -24.59
C THR A 45 20.07 11.86 -25.79
N PHE A 46 19.72 10.59 -25.56
CA PHE A 46 19.64 9.61 -26.63
C PHE A 46 18.46 9.88 -27.53
N ASP A 47 18.66 9.61 -28.83
CA ASP A 47 17.52 9.46 -29.72
C ASP A 47 16.70 8.20 -29.34
N LYS A 48 15.44 8.17 -29.79
CA LYS A 48 14.53 7.07 -29.49
C LYS A 48 15.05 5.71 -29.97
N PRO A 49 15.66 5.58 -31.17
CA PRO A 49 16.26 4.32 -31.60
C PRO A 49 17.37 3.81 -30.67
N LYS A 50 18.36 4.65 -30.31
CA LYS A 50 19.45 4.26 -29.39
C LYS A 50 18.89 3.90 -28.02
N LEU A 51 17.97 4.69 -27.48
CA LEU A 51 17.34 4.39 -26.20
C LEU A 51 16.57 3.06 -26.22
N ASN A 52 15.82 2.80 -27.29
CA ASN A 52 15.10 1.53 -27.47
C ASN A 52 16.06 0.33 -27.52
N GLU A 53 17.20 0.46 -28.20
CA GLU A 53 18.24 -0.58 -28.22
C GLU A 53 18.80 -0.87 -26.83
N LYS A 54 19.18 0.18 -26.08
CA LYS A 54 19.69 0.01 -24.71
C LYS A 54 18.65 -0.61 -23.78
N LEU A 55 17.38 -0.23 -23.91
CA LEU A 55 16.28 -0.82 -23.13
C LEU A 55 16.05 -2.30 -23.44
N ARG A 56 16.20 -2.74 -24.71
CA ARG A 56 16.15 -4.17 -25.07
C ARG A 56 17.19 -4.96 -24.29
N LEU A 57 18.44 -4.51 -24.34
CA LEU A 57 19.55 -5.17 -23.67
C LEU A 57 19.37 -5.16 -22.15
N PHE A 58 18.97 -4.02 -21.60
CA PHE A 58 18.71 -3.86 -20.17
C PHE A 58 17.65 -4.84 -19.63
N PHE A 59 16.48 -4.91 -20.26
CA PHE A 59 15.41 -5.80 -19.76
C PHE A 59 15.79 -7.28 -19.87
N ALA A 60 16.61 -7.67 -20.86
CA ALA A 60 17.11 -9.02 -21.00
C ALA A 60 18.20 -9.37 -19.96
N SER A 61 19.05 -8.40 -19.60
CA SER A 61 20.20 -8.58 -18.72
C SER A 61 19.87 -8.50 -17.23
N LEU A 62 18.76 -7.87 -16.85
CA LEU A 62 18.38 -7.68 -15.44
C LEU A 62 18.38 -8.97 -14.61
N ARG A 63 19.18 -8.99 -13.54
CA ARG A 63 19.29 -10.08 -12.55
C ARG A 63 19.37 -9.51 -11.14
N LYS A 64 19.19 -10.38 -10.14
CA LYS A 64 19.56 -10.08 -8.75
C LYS A 64 21.09 -10.01 -8.60
N THR A 65 21.57 -9.51 -7.47
CA THR A 65 23.00 -9.42 -7.14
C THR A 65 23.70 -10.79 -7.08
N ASP A 66 22.95 -11.85 -6.79
CA ASP A 66 23.42 -13.24 -6.78
C ASP A 66 23.38 -13.91 -8.17
N GLY A 67 23.04 -13.16 -9.23
CA GLY A 67 22.90 -13.67 -10.59
C GLY A 67 21.55 -14.36 -10.89
N ASN A 68 20.70 -14.57 -9.89
CA ASN A 68 19.40 -15.23 -10.08
C ASN A 68 18.39 -14.32 -10.82
N HIS A 69 17.33 -14.94 -11.32
CA HIS A 69 16.21 -14.22 -11.93
C HIS A 69 15.49 -13.31 -10.93
N LEU A 70 15.05 -12.15 -11.43
CA LEU A 70 14.14 -11.25 -10.72
C LEU A 70 12.72 -11.83 -10.69
N GLN A 71 11.96 -11.43 -9.67
CA GLN A 71 10.50 -11.62 -9.71
C GLN A 71 9.90 -10.75 -10.81
N LYS A 72 8.82 -11.23 -11.45
CA LYS A 72 8.06 -10.49 -12.47
C LYS A 72 7.63 -9.11 -11.96
N SER A 73 7.22 -9.01 -10.69
CA SER A 73 6.82 -7.75 -10.05
C SER A 73 7.97 -6.75 -10.03
N THR A 74 9.17 -7.18 -9.66
CA THR A 74 10.39 -6.35 -9.66
C THR A 74 10.73 -5.85 -11.07
N LEU A 75 10.68 -6.72 -12.08
CA LEU A 75 10.89 -6.33 -13.48
C LEU A 75 9.86 -5.29 -13.95
N THR A 76 8.60 -5.44 -13.53
CA THR A 76 7.52 -4.50 -13.85
C THR A 76 7.76 -3.13 -13.22
N ASN A 77 8.27 -3.11 -11.98
CA ASN A 77 8.64 -1.87 -11.27
C ASN A 77 9.76 -1.11 -11.99
N TYR A 78 10.79 -1.81 -12.52
CA TYR A 78 11.84 -1.17 -13.33
C TYR A 78 11.26 -0.46 -14.56
N ARG A 79 10.41 -1.16 -15.33
CA ARG A 79 9.78 -0.55 -16.50
C ARG A 79 8.90 0.63 -16.11
N TYR A 80 8.12 0.51 -15.04
CA TYR A 80 7.28 1.60 -14.53
C TYR A 80 8.11 2.82 -14.15
N GLY A 81 9.16 2.65 -13.33
CA GLY A 81 10.02 3.74 -12.88
C GLY A 81 10.69 4.48 -14.03
N LEU A 82 11.24 3.74 -15.01
CA LEU A 82 11.83 4.33 -16.22
C LEU A 82 10.81 5.05 -17.09
N THR A 83 9.65 4.42 -17.33
CA THR A 83 8.57 5.04 -18.13
C THR A 83 8.11 6.34 -17.51
N LYS A 84 7.94 6.37 -16.18
CA LYS A 84 7.48 7.55 -15.47
C LYS A 84 8.48 8.70 -15.58
N TYR A 85 9.75 8.44 -15.29
CA TYR A 85 10.81 9.43 -15.41
C TYR A 85 10.91 9.99 -16.84
N LEU A 86 10.95 9.12 -17.85
CA LEU A 86 11.05 9.54 -19.26
C LEU A 86 9.86 10.36 -19.72
N LYS A 87 8.66 10.11 -19.20
CA LYS A 87 7.48 10.94 -19.48
C LYS A 87 7.63 12.34 -18.93
N GLU A 88 8.03 12.44 -17.67
CA GLU A 88 8.09 13.71 -16.93
C GLU A 88 9.27 14.59 -17.38
N HIS A 89 10.41 13.98 -17.70
CA HIS A 89 11.64 14.73 -17.99
C HIS A 89 12.05 14.73 -19.47
N CYS A 90 11.57 13.78 -20.27
CA CYS A 90 11.97 13.65 -21.68
C CYS A 90 10.78 13.66 -22.65
N SER A 91 9.53 13.77 -22.16
CA SER A 91 8.32 13.62 -22.97
C SER A 91 8.28 12.32 -23.81
N ILE A 92 8.85 11.23 -23.29
CA ILE A 92 8.94 9.91 -23.94
C ILE A 92 8.12 8.88 -23.17
N ASP A 93 7.19 8.20 -23.85
CA ASP A 93 6.46 7.05 -23.30
C ASP A 93 6.92 5.73 -23.95
N ILE A 94 7.88 5.06 -23.31
CA ILE A 94 8.42 3.77 -23.80
C ILE A 94 7.41 2.62 -23.82
N THR A 95 6.21 2.79 -23.26
CA THR A 95 5.14 1.79 -23.27
C THR A 95 4.15 1.99 -24.42
N LYS A 96 3.93 3.24 -24.84
CA LYS A 96 2.95 3.58 -25.89
C LYS A 96 3.61 3.89 -27.23
N ASP A 97 4.77 4.54 -27.24
CA ASP A 97 5.44 4.97 -28.47
C ASP A 97 5.85 3.77 -29.35
N VAL A 98 5.61 3.88 -30.66
CA VAL A 98 5.83 2.84 -31.65
C VAL A 98 7.32 2.56 -31.86
N GLN A 99 8.18 3.57 -31.68
CA GLN A 99 9.64 3.45 -31.85
C GLN A 99 10.27 2.52 -30.81
N PHE A 100 9.54 2.21 -29.73
CA PHE A 100 9.97 1.29 -28.68
C PHE A 100 9.46 -0.15 -28.87
N ALA A 101 8.98 -0.53 -30.06
CA ALA A 101 8.48 -1.88 -30.33
C ALA A 101 9.46 -2.99 -29.90
N GLY A 102 10.74 -2.86 -30.26
CA GLY A 102 11.77 -3.84 -29.91
C GLY A 102 11.93 -4.07 -28.40
N SER A 103 12.02 -3.00 -27.59
CA SER A 103 12.13 -3.14 -26.13
C SER A 103 10.83 -3.66 -25.50
N LYS A 104 9.66 -3.29 -26.05
CA LYS A 104 8.36 -3.83 -25.62
C LYS A 104 8.27 -5.34 -25.84
N ASP A 105 8.74 -5.84 -26.97
CA ASP A 105 8.68 -7.27 -27.29
C ASP A 105 9.68 -8.08 -26.47
N VAL A 106 10.91 -7.56 -26.29
CA VAL A 106 11.88 -8.18 -25.37
C VAL A 106 11.33 -8.21 -23.95
N PHE A 107 10.74 -7.12 -23.45
CA PHE A 107 10.14 -7.10 -22.13
C PHE A 107 9.05 -8.18 -21.98
N LYS A 108 8.16 -8.31 -22.97
CA LYS A 108 7.13 -9.37 -22.97
C LYS A 108 7.76 -10.76 -22.95
N ALA A 109 8.78 -11.00 -23.78
CA ALA A 109 9.49 -12.28 -23.83
C ALA A 109 10.14 -12.63 -22.49
N VAL A 110 10.79 -11.66 -21.83
CA VAL A 110 11.39 -11.84 -20.49
C VAL A 110 10.29 -12.16 -19.46
N VAL A 111 9.16 -11.44 -19.47
CA VAL A 111 8.03 -11.73 -18.57
C VAL A 111 7.49 -13.15 -18.78
N VAL A 112 7.37 -13.62 -20.02
CA VAL A 112 6.94 -14.99 -20.33
C VAL A 112 7.97 -16.01 -19.81
N ASN A 113 9.27 -15.74 -19.98
CA ASN A 113 10.34 -16.61 -19.47
C ASN A 113 10.29 -16.72 -17.93
N LEU A 114 10.13 -15.59 -17.23
CA LEU A 114 10.00 -15.56 -15.78
C LEU A 114 8.79 -16.36 -15.29
N LYS A 115 7.65 -16.24 -15.96
CA LYS A 115 6.44 -17.04 -15.67
C LYS A 115 6.70 -18.53 -15.82
N LYS A 116 7.31 -18.96 -16.95
CA LYS A 116 7.62 -20.38 -17.20
C LYS A 116 8.55 -20.97 -16.14
N LYS A 117 9.42 -20.15 -15.55
CA LYS A 117 10.36 -20.53 -14.50
C LYS A 117 9.81 -20.38 -13.07
N GLY A 118 8.54 -20.01 -12.90
CA GLY A 118 7.93 -19.86 -11.57
C GLY A 118 8.17 -18.51 -10.87
N TYR A 119 8.94 -17.58 -11.45
CA TYR A 119 9.23 -16.24 -10.88
C TYR A 119 8.09 -15.22 -11.11
N ALA A 120 6.87 -15.71 -11.25
CA ALA A 120 5.66 -14.89 -11.29
C ALA A 120 4.72 -15.15 -10.11
N SER A 121 5.02 -16.16 -9.29
CA SER A 121 4.27 -16.42 -8.06
C SER A 121 4.52 -15.31 -7.04
N THR A 122 3.51 -15.04 -6.22
CA THR A 122 3.63 -14.18 -5.04
C THR A 122 3.37 -15.06 -3.83
N ASP A 123 4.33 -15.12 -2.92
CA ASP A 123 4.18 -15.86 -1.67
C ASP A 123 3.27 -15.06 -0.74
N HIS A 124 2.04 -15.53 -0.59
CA HIS A 124 1.09 -14.96 0.34
C HIS A 124 1.30 -15.56 1.73
N LYS A 125 1.19 -14.73 2.77
CA LYS A 125 1.15 -15.24 4.14
C LYS A 125 -0.09 -16.12 4.31
N PRO A 126 0.00 -17.25 5.04
CA PRO A 126 -1.17 -18.09 5.27
C PRO A 126 -2.26 -17.31 6.02
N PRO A 127 -3.54 -17.60 5.77
CA PRO A 127 -4.64 -17.02 6.54
C PRO A 127 -4.55 -17.45 8.00
N ILE A 128 -5.05 -16.62 8.92
CA ILE A 128 -5.18 -16.99 10.33
C ILE A 128 -6.20 -18.13 10.42
N SER A 129 -5.82 -19.23 11.07
CA SER A 129 -6.70 -20.39 11.25
C SER A 129 -7.86 -20.08 12.20
N LYS A 130 -8.94 -20.86 12.15
CA LYS A 130 -10.07 -20.70 13.08
C LYS A 130 -9.64 -20.99 14.52
N GLU A 131 -8.76 -21.96 14.68
CA GLU A 131 -8.21 -22.42 15.96
C GLU A 131 -7.34 -21.32 16.59
N ASP A 132 -6.54 -20.63 15.79
CA ASP A 132 -5.73 -19.51 16.28
C ASP A 132 -6.59 -18.28 16.58
N LEU A 133 -7.65 -18.02 15.81
CA LEU A 133 -8.64 -17.01 16.17
C LEU A 133 -9.34 -17.36 17.49
N GLN A 134 -9.69 -18.63 17.73
CA GLN A 134 -10.28 -19.05 19.01
C GLN A 134 -9.32 -18.85 20.18
N LYS A 135 -8.02 -19.19 20.02
CA LYS A 135 -7.00 -18.91 21.03
C LYS A 135 -6.85 -17.42 21.30
N LEU A 136 -6.88 -16.60 20.24
CA LEU A 136 -6.77 -15.14 20.33
C LEU A 136 -7.94 -14.53 21.10
N TYR A 137 -9.17 -14.96 20.78
CA TYR A 137 -10.41 -14.48 21.42
C TYR A 137 -10.84 -15.34 22.62
N ASN A 138 -9.93 -16.10 23.21
CA ASN A 138 -10.19 -16.74 24.50
C ASN A 138 -10.09 -15.67 25.59
N THR A 139 -11.13 -15.51 26.42
CA THR A 139 -11.17 -14.54 27.53
C THR A 139 -10.09 -14.77 28.57
N ASN A 140 -9.58 -16.01 28.66
CA ASN A 140 -8.46 -16.38 29.53
C ASN A 140 -7.09 -16.17 28.85
N SER A 141 -7.06 -15.66 27.62
CA SER A 141 -5.80 -15.31 26.97
C SER A 141 -5.20 -14.05 27.61
N ILE A 142 -3.89 -14.08 27.86
CA ILE A 142 -3.11 -12.93 28.35
C ILE A 142 -3.21 -11.71 27.40
N SER A 143 -3.62 -11.95 26.14
CA SER A 143 -3.61 -10.94 25.07
C SER A 143 -4.90 -10.12 24.99
N ILE A 144 -6.06 -10.71 25.29
CA ILE A 144 -7.38 -10.05 25.21
C ILE A 144 -8.12 -10.23 26.54
N ASN A 145 -7.83 -9.33 27.48
CA ASN A 145 -8.59 -9.20 28.73
C ASN A 145 -9.30 -7.84 28.79
N THR A 146 -10.60 -7.83 28.50
CA THR A 146 -11.43 -6.63 28.46
C THR A 146 -11.67 -5.99 29.83
N THR A 147 -11.33 -6.64 30.94
CA THR A 147 -11.45 -6.05 32.29
C THR A 147 -10.28 -5.13 32.65
N THR A 148 -9.20 -5.17 31.87
CA THR A 148 -8.04 -4.29 32.03
C THR A 148 -8.02 -3.24 30.92
N PRO A 149 -7.63 -1.98 31.19
CA PRO A 149 -7.52 -0.97 30.14
C PRO A 149 -6.61 -1.43 28.97
N TYR A 150 -5.46 -2.03 29.29
CA TYR A 150 -4.52 -2.49 28.28
C TYR A 150 -5.05 -3.65 27.42
N GLY A 151 -5.72 -4.62 28.02
CA GLY A 151 -6.34 -5.73 27.28
C GLY A 151 -7.55 -5.27 26.45
N LEU A 152 -8.35 -4.31 26.94
CA LEU A 152 -9.42 -3.66 26.17
C LEU A 152 -8.86 -2.93 24.94
N GLN A 153 -7.77 -2.18 25.10
CA GLN A 153 -7.10 -1.50 23.98
C GLN A 153 -6.58 -2.51 22.94
N LYS A 154 -5.89 -3.57 23.36
CA LYS A 154 -5.41 -4.63 22.45
C LYS A 154 -6.55 -5.31 21.69
N LYS A 155 -7.65 -5.58 22.38
CA LYS A 155 -8.82 -6.19 21.77
C LYS A 155 -9.39 -5.29 20.67
N VAL A 156 -9.64 -4.02 20.99
CA VAL A 156 -10.14 -3.04 20.01
C VAL A 156 -9.19 -2.87 18.84
N TRP A 157 -7.87 -2.89 19.10
CA TRP A 157 -6.84 -2.87 18.07
C TRP A 157 -6.97 -4.05 17.09
N ILE A 158 -7.05 -5.29 17.61
CA ILE A 158 -7.21 -6.50 16.80
C ILE A 158 -8.51 -6.44 15.99
N ASP A 159 -9.61 -6.03 16.61
CA ASP A 159 -10.90 -5.92 15.95
C ASP A 159 -10.87 -4.91 14.79
N ILE A 160 -10.28 -3.73 15.00
CA ILE A 160 -10.09 -2.74 13.92
C ILE A 160 -9.20 -3.30 12.81
N MET A 161 -8.13 -4.05 13.16
CA MET A 161 -7.29 -4.75 12.17
C MET A 161 -8.07 -5.75 11.35
N PHE A 162 -8.87 -6.56 12.01
CA PHE A 162 -9.54 -7.70 11.40
C PHE A 162 -10.74 -7.27 10.55
N TYR A 163 -11.54 -6.33 11.04
CA TYR A 163 -12.79 -5.93 10.37
C TYR A 163 -12.65 -4.70 9.47
N LEU A 164 -11.80 -3.73 9.83
CA LEU A 164 -11.85 -2.38 9.24
C LEU A 164 -10.58 -1.95 8.50
N CYS A 165 -9.46 -2.64 8.70
CA CYS A 165 -8.21 -2.28 8.04
C CYS A 165 -8.05 -2.97 6.69
N ARG A 166 -7.94 -2.14 5.66
CA ARG A 166 -7.55 -2.52 4.31
C ARG A 166 -6.05 -2.28 4.18
N ARG A 167 -5.31 -3.23 3.57
CA ARG A 167 -3.94 -3.05 3.07
C ARG A 167 -2.84 -2.72 4.12
N GLY A 168 -2.71 -3.54 5.17
CA GLY A 168 -1.42 -3.75 5.84
C GLY A 168 -0.86 -2.57 6.65
N GLN A 169 -1.62 -2.07 7.63
CA GLN A 169 -1.18 -1.09 8.64
C GLN A 169 -0.71 0.29 8.12
N GLU A 170 -0.75 0.59 6.82
CA GLU A 170 -0.13 1.82 6.25
C GLU A 170 -0.65 3.11 6.89
N ASN A 171 -1.96 3.20 7.15
CA ASN A 171 -2.58 4.37 7.78
C ASN A 171 -2.85 4.17 9.27
N LEU A 172 -2.37 3.07 9.85
CA LEU A 172 -2.81 2.69 11.18
C LEU A 172 -2.38 3.71 12.23
N ARG A 173 -1.18 4.26 12.07
CA ARG A 173 -0.61 5.24 12.99
C ARG A 173 -1.33 6.59 12.98
N SER A 174 -2.00 6.94 11.88
CA SER A 174 -2.76 8.18 11.76
C SER A 174 -4.22 8.05 12.22
N MET A 175 -4.69 6.82 12.46
CA MET A 175 -6.08 6.60 12.88
C MET A 175 -6.31 7.10 14.31
N THR A 176 -7.36 7.87 14.46
CA THR A 176 -7.83 8.42 15.74
C THR A 176 -9.26 7.99 16.00
N LYS A 177 -9.81 8.32 17.17
CA LYS A 177 -11.23 8.08 17.48
C LYS A 177 -12.16 8.69 16.42
N ARG A 178 -11.77 9.82 15.83
CA ARG A 178 -12.53 10.51 14.78
C ARG A 178 -12.52 9.77 13.44
N THR A 179 -11.60 8.83 13.23
CA THR A 179 -11.59 7.99 12.02
C THR A 179 -12.80 7.06 11.96
N PHE A 180 -13.43 6.75 13.10
CA PHE A 180 -14.50 5.77 13.21
C PHE A 180 -15.80 6.39 13.70
N ALA A 181 -16.92 5.79 13.29
CA ALA A 181 -18.25 6.10 13.81
C ALA A 181 -19.06 4.82 14.03
N ILE A 182 -20.08 4.93 14.88
CA ILE A 182 -21.06 3.88 15.14
C ILE A 182 -22.35 4.26 14.43
N LYS A 183 -22.92 3.33 13.67
CA LYS A 183 -24.23 3.46 13.02
C LYS A 183 -25.08 2.24 13.27
N THR A 184 -26.37 2.36 12.99
CA THR A 184 -27.35 1.28 13.04
C THR A 184 -27.88 1.05 11.63
N ASP A 185 -27.93 -0.21 11.20
CA ASP A 185 -28.49 -0.56 9.90
C ASP A 185 -30.03 -0.66 9.94
N SER A 186 -30.65 -0.94 8.78
CA SER A 186 -32.10 -1.10 8.65
C SER A 186 -32.68 -2.24 9.48
N SER A 187 -31.85 -3.19 9.94
CA SER A 187 -32.26 -4.30 10.82
C SER A 187 -32.16 -3.97 12.30
N GLY A 188 -31.76 -2.74 12.65
CA GLY A 188 -31.52 -2.34 14.04
C GLY A 188 -30.18 -2.81 14.61
N ARG A 189 -29.27 -3.31 13.77
CA ARG A 189 -27.98 -3.82 14.22
C ARG A 189 -26.92 -2.73 14.20
N GLU A 190 -26.29 -2.51 15.35
CA GLU A 190 -25.18 -1.55 15.45
C GLU A 190 -23.91 -2.08 14.79
N TYR A 191 -23.13 -1.18 14.21
CA TYR A 191 -21.82 -1.47 13.64
C TYR A 191 -20.88 -0.28 13.74
N VAL A 192 -19.57 -0.56 13.85
CA VAL A 192 -18.51 0.44 13.68
C VAL A 192 -18.08 0.44 12.21
N HIS A 193 -17.83 1.62 11.64
CA HIS A 193 -17.23 1.79 10.32
C HIS A 193 -16.22 2.95 10.32
N LYS A 194 -15.37 3.01 9.29
CA LYS A 194 -14.55 4.19 9.03
C LYS A 194 -15.41 5.29 8.42
N GLN A 195 -15.40 6.48 9.00
CA GLN A 195 -16.18 7.64 8.54
C GLN A 195 -15.36 8.65 7.74
N ILE A 196 -14.02 8.60 7.86
CA ILE A 196 -13.11 9.44 7.08
C ILE A 196 -12.63 8.62 5.88
N ASP A 197 -12.78 9.17 4.69
CA ASP A 197 -12.16 8.63 3.48
C ASP A 197 -10.68 9.07 3.47
N GLU A 198 -9.77 8.11 3.60
CA GLU A 198 -8.34 8.39 3.66
C GLU A 198 -7.77 8.34 2.24
N TYR A 199 -6.93 9.32 1.88
CA TYR A 199 -6.13 9.26 0.66
C TYR A 199 -5.29 7.97 0.66
N ASP A 200 -5.56 7.07 -0.29
CA ASP A 200 -4.83 5.81 -0.41
C ASP A 200 -4.15 5.68 -1.79
N LYS A 201 -3.21 4.73 -1.89
CA LYS A 201 -2.36 4.55 -3.08
C LYS A 201 -3.11 4.23 -4.37
N ASN A 202 -4.35 3.74 -4.30
CA ASN A 202 -5.12 3.29 -5.46
C ASN A 202 -6.31 4.22 -5.79
N HIS A 203 -6.67 5.14 -4.91
CA HIS A 203 -7.80 6.07 -5.09
C HIS A 203 -7.30 7.52 -5.13
N ARG A 204 -6.35 7.78 -6.05
CA ARG A 204 -5.61 9.05 -6.07
C ARG A 204 -6.27 10.16 -6.88
N ASP A 205 -7.04 9.81 -7.91
CA ASP A 205 -7.54 10.80 -8.89
C ASP A 205 -8.98 10.53 -9.39
N GLU A 206 -9.44 9.27 -9.53
CA GLU A 206 -10.72 8.93 -10.21
C GLU A 206 -11.51 7.79 -9.55
N ALA A 207 -11.26 7.47 -8.28
CA ALA A 207 -12.16 6.54 -7.58
C ALA A 207 -13.50 7.25 -7.40
N THR A 208 -14.58 6.66 -7.92
CA THR A 208 -15.93 7.10 -7.54
C THR A 208 -15.99 7.12 -6.00
N PRO A 209 -16.53 8.18 -5.37
CA PRO A 209 -16.68 8.24 -3.91
C PRO A 209 -17.38 7.01 -3.30
N ASP A 210 -18.05 6.23 -4.16
CA ASP A 210 -18.83 5.05 -3.83
C ASP A 210 -18.03 3.73 -3.74
N ASP A 211 -16.73 3.70 -4.12
CA ASP A 211 -15.96 2.44 -4.06
C ASP A 211 -15.34 2.14 -2.68
N THR A 212 -15.38 3.08 -1.73
CA THR A 212 -14.68 2.93 -0.43
C THR A 212 -15.49 3.28 0.80
N VAL A 213 -16.54 4.10 0.70
CA VAL A 213 -17.36 4.49 1.86
C VAL A 213 -18.52 3.51 2.06
N GLY A 214 -18.26 2.30 2.60
CA GLY A 214 -19.39 1.49 3.09
C GLY A 214 -19.25 -0.01 3.37
N GLU A 215 -18.25 -0.73 2.83
CA GLU A 215 -18.35 -2.20 2.88
C GLU A 215 -17.78 -2.82 4.17
N ALA A 216 -16.74 -2.24 4.76
CA ALA A 216 -16.12 -2.80 5.97
C ALA A 216 -16.91 -2.37 7.21
N ARG A 217 -17.71 -3.29 7.76
CA ARG A 217 -18.55 -3.06 8.93
C ARG A 217 -18.19 -4.04 10.04
N MET A 218 -17.97 -3.50 11.22
CA MET A 218 -17.72 -4.28 12.43
C MET A 218 -19.01 -4.34 13.25
N TYR A 219 -19.82 -5.35 12.99
CA TYR A 219 -21.17 -5.50 13.56
C TYR A 219 -21.16 -5.98 15.02
N ALA A 220 -22.14 -5.48 15.78
CA ALA A 220 -22.43 -5.94 17.13
C ALA A 220 -22.84 -7.42 17.11
N ARG A 221 -22.40 -8.17 18.13
CA ARG A 221 -22.78 -9.56 18.37
C ARG A 221 -23.45 -9.63 19.73
N VAL A 222 -24.78 -9.58 19.72
CA VAL A 222 -25.60 -9.61 20.94
C VAL A 222 -25.31 -10.90 21.71
N GLY A 223 -25.17 -10.80 23.04
CA GLY A 223 -24.86 -11.94 23.92
C GLY A 223 -23.39 -12.41 23.89
N ASN A 224 -22.53 -11.83 23.04
CA ASN A 224 -21.11 -12.16 23.03
C ASN A 224 -20.34 -11.25 24.01
N PRO A 225 -19.66 -11.80 25.04
CA PRO A 225 -18.90 -10.99 26.01
C PRO A 225 -17.72 -10.23 25.37
N LEU A 226 -17.24 -10.69 24.21
CA LEU A 226 -16.20 -10.06 23.40
C LEU A 226 -16.78 -9.32 22.17
N CYS A 227 -18.04 -8.88 22.23
CA CYS A 227 -18.67 -8.09 21.18
C CYS A 227 -17.79 -6.89 20.78
N SER A 228 -17.47 -6.79 19.50
CA SER A 228 -16.59 -5.76 18.93
C SER A 228 -17.10 -4.34 19.13
N VAL A 229 -18.40 -4.12 18.89
CA VAL A 229 -19.04 -2.81 19.12
C VAL A 229 -19.04 -2.44 20.60
N LEU A 230 -19.37 -3.38 21.50
CA LEU A 230 -19.40 -3.10 22.94
C LEU A 230 -18.00 -2.78 23.48
N SER A 231 -16.98 -3.54 23.09
CA SER A 231 -15.60 -3.23 23.47
C SER A 231 -15.14 -1.90 22.91
N PHE A 232 -15.54 -1.54 21.68
CA PHE A 232 -15.21 -0.24 21.10
C PHE A 232 -15.85 0.92 21.86
N LYS A 233 -17.13 0.81 22.24
CA LYS A 233 -17.83 1.80 23.09
C LYS A 233 -17.13 1.96 24.44
N SER A 234 -16.88 0.85 25.12
CA SER A 234 -16.16 0.83 26.40
C SER A 234 -14.78 1.46 26.28
N TYR A 235 -14.06 1.23 25.17
CA TYR A 235 -12.78 1.87 24.91
C TYR A 235 -12.90 3.39 24.74
N LEU A 236 -13.93 3.90 24.06
CA LEU A 236 -14.14 5.34 23.91
C LEU A 236 -14.45 6.03 25.23
N GLU A 237 -15.17 5.36 26.13
CA GLU A 237 -15.54 5.89 27.46
C GLU A 237 -14.35 5.92 28.43
N ASN A 238 -13.52 4.87 28.42
CA ASN A 238 -12.44 4.70 29.40
C ASN A 238 -11.11 5.36 29.00
N PHE A 239 -10.93 5.73 27.74
CA PHE A 239 -9.73 6.42 27.27
C PHE A 239 -10.12 7.85 26.88
N THR A 240 -9.74 8.85 27.67
CA THR A 240 -10.17 10.26 27.49
C THR A 240 -9.14 11.15 26.80
N GLN A 241 -7.86 10.76 26.73
CA GLN A 241 -6.91 11.51 25.90
C GLN A 241 -7.25 11.35 24.40
N LEU A 242 -7.11 12.44 23.65
CA LEU A 242 -7.03 12.48 22.18
C LEU A 242 -5.78 11.76 21.65
N SER A 243 -5.18 10.86 22.43
CA SER A 243 -4.03 10.08 22.05
C SER A 243 -4.46 9.01 21.05
N MET A 244 -3.62 8.82 20.03
CA MET A 244 -3.78 7.85 18.96
C MET A 244 -4.37 6.54 19.50
N ILE A 245 -5.34 5.95 18.78
CA ILE A 245 -5.81 4.58 19.08
C ILE A 245 -4.58 3.63 19.15
N PHE A 246 -3.55 3.99 18.38
CA PHE A 246 -2.28 3.35 18.18
C PHE A 246 -1.16 4.23 18.78
N GLY A 247 -1.03 4.25 20.11
CA GLY A 247 0.02 5.01 20.78
C GLY A 247 1.43 4.70 20.25
N SER A 248 2.33 5.68 20.32
CA SER A 248 3.75 5.61 19.92
C SER A 248 4.60 4.60 20.72
N ALA A 249 3.98 3.74 21.53
CA ALA A 249 4.61 2.87 22.51
C ALA A 249 4.54 1.36 22.19
N GLN A 250 4.25 0.97 20.95
CA GLN A 250 4.50 -0.41 20.49
C GLN A 250 5.72 -0.45 19.56
N ARG A 251 6.90 -0.16 20.12
CA ARG A 251 8.12 -0.85 19.67
C ARG A 251 8.05 -2.27 20.22
N ILE A 252 7.29 -3.13 19.55
CA ILE A 252 7.51 -4.57 19.70
C ILE A 252 8.78 -4.85 18.88
N PRO A 253 9.87 -5.34 19.50
CA PRO A 253 11.02 -5.79 18.74
C PRO A 253 10.54 -6.90 17.81
N LEU A 254 10.80 -6.74 16.52
CA LEU A 254 10.72 -7.85 15.58
C LEU A 254 11.79 -8.86 16.04
N ILE A 255 11.35 -10.01 16.55
CA ILE A 255 12.15 -11.23 16.51
C ILE A 255 12.02 -11.79 15.10
#